data_AF-A0A1M2ZC07-F1
#
_entry.id   AF-A0A1M2ZC07-F1
#
_cell.length_a   1.000
_cell.length_b   1.000
_cell.length_c   1.000
_cell.angle_alpha   90.00
_cell.angle_beta   90.00
_cell.angle_gamma   90.00
#
_symmetry.space_group_name_H-M   'P 1'
#
loop_
_entity.id
_entity.type
_entity.pdbx_description
1 polymer ?
#
loop_
_entity_poly.entity_id
_entity_poly.type
_entity_poly.pdbx_seq_one_letter_code
_entity_poly.pdbx_strand_id
1 'polypeptide(L)'
;MPNKYVPILRWKDGKQEALKNLSDDIKKHVVPLIEVPYTCDTQKNINDCFQNAWNEHPFYFYLKPEWYEDNLKETFDTYYENFTQISNPNKIPVFDLSNLVDIKKSRILNKNGIAVKIQNNEFGLIESYLSDLCKNNIIDPNTTDLILDLRYAYTDDYLARSSFLKAAMVDIENIADYRSVIVSSCSFPKELIHLECDRIYRYTRNENKIHHLAQRLSKRYGFHYVYSDHGPSNLEEMEYTVGTIPNFRIKYTTPETYLFIKGKSIKQNDADNDVSACCQLLISNSDYNGKNYSWGDGAFFDMAMQNTSDGISLSKWAGYNFNHHITFVVKQIL
;
A
#
# COMPACT_ATOMS: atom_id res chain seq x y z
N MET A 1 4.22 -9.65 17.55
CA MET A 1 3.05 -8.78 17.82
C MET A 1 2.01 -9.09 16.75
N PRO A 2 0.70 -9.14 17.02
CA PRO A 2 -0.25 -9.30 15.92
C PRO A 2 -0.25 -7.98 15.15
N ASN A 3 0.42 -7.97 14.00
CA ASN A 3 0.45 -6.85 13.09
C ASN A 3 -0.99 -6.56 12.66
N LYS A 4 -1.41 -5.29 12.68
CA LYS A 4 -2.81 -4.94 12.43
C LYS A 4 -3.05 -4.37 11.03
N TYR A 5 -2.03 -3.74 10.45
CA TYR A 5 -2.14 -3.07 9.17
C TYR A 5 -0.94 -3.32 8.24
N VAL A 6 -1.25 -3.67 7.00
CA VAL A 6 -0.30 -3.81 5.89
C VAL A 6 -0.65 -2.81 4.79
N PRO A 7 -0.16 -1.56 4.84
CA PRO A 7 -0.32 -0.64 3.72
C PRO A 7 0.50 -1.12 2.53
N ILE A 8 -0.09 -1.15 1.34
CA ILE A 8 0.59 -1.46 0.09
C ILE A 8 1.16 -0.17 -0.50
N LEU A 9 2.49 -0.10 -0.61
CA LEU A 9 3.22 1.11 -0.96
C LEU A 9 4.14 0.84 -2.15
N ARG A 10 3.89 1.54 -3.26
CA ARG A 10 4.88 1.64 -4.34
C ARG A 10 6.09 2.44 -3.86
N TRP A 11 7.28 1.85 -3.94
CA TRP A 11 8.50 2.34 -3.29
C TRP A 11 9.11 3.60 -3.96
N LYS A 12 8.45 4.74 -3.79
CA LYS A 12 8.87 6.07 -4.28
C LYS A 12 9.06 7.04 -3.10
N ASP A 13 9.84 8.10 -3.29
CA ASP A 13 10.27 9.06 -2.26
C ASP A 13 9.14 9.53 -1.33
N GLY A 14 7.98 9.91 -1.87
CA GLY A 14 6.86 10.36 -1.05
C GLY A 14 6.39 9.31 -0.05
N LYS A 15 6.32 8.03 -0.47
CA LYS A 15 5.89 6.93 0.43
C LYS A 15 6.98 6.60 1.45
N GLN A 16 8.24 6.71 1.06
CA GLN A 16 9.38 6.56 1.97
C GLN A 16 9.35 7.63 3.08
N GLU A 17 9.14 8.90 2.70
CA GLU A 17 9.00 10.00 3.66
C GLU A 17 7.75 9.85 4.53
N ALA A 18 6.64 9.34 3.98
CA ALA A 18 5.44 9.06 4.77
C ALA A 18 5.73 8.10 5.92
N LEU A 19 6.41 6.98 5.63
CA LEU A 19 6.80 5.96 6.61
C LEU A 19 7.79 6.50 7.65
N LYS A 20 8.84 7.18 7.18
CA LYS A 20 9.88 7.76 8.03
C LYS A 20 9.31 8.68 9.11
N ASN A 21 8.33 9.50 8.74
CA ASN A 21 7.67 10.49 9.60
C ASN A 21 6.42 9.95 10.34
N LEU A 22 6.17 8.63 10.37
CA LEU A 22 5.18 8.06 11.29
C LEU A 22 5.71 8.16 12.73
N SER A 23 4.81 8.44 13.68
CA SER A 23 5.15 8.33 15.10
C SER A 23 5.37 6.87 15.51
N ASP A 24 6.18 6.62 16.53
CA ASP A 24 6.49 5.25 16.98
C ASP A 24 5.23 4.44 17.38
N ASP A 25 4.24 5.12 17.96
CA ASP A 25 2.93 4.54 18.29
C ASP A 25 2.15 4.05 17.08
N ILE A 26 2.38 4.63 15.90
CA ILE A 26 1.76 4.18 14.66
C ILE A 26 2.64 3.10 14.02
N LYS A 27 3.97 3.28 14.00
CA LYS A 27 4.93 2.33 13.43
C LYS A 27 4.77 0.91 13.99
N LYS A 28 4.53 0.76 15.30
CA LYS A 28 4.36 -0.55 15.96
C LYS A 28 3.17 -1.38 15.43
N HIS A 29 2.26 -0.78 14.68
CA HIS A 29 1.07 -1.45 14.13
C HIS A 29 1.14 -1.67 12.60
N VAL A 30 2.22 -1.22 11.97
CA VAL A 30 2.36 -1.17 10.51
C VAL A 30 3.46 -2.13 10.07
N VAL A 31 3.14 -2.99 9.10
CA VAL A 31 4.12 -3.82 8.37
C VAL A 31 3.84 -3.63 6.89
N PRO A 32 4.51 -2.69 6.21
CA PRO A 32 4.14 -2.31 4.85
C PRO A 32 4.44 -3.45 3.87
N LEU A 33 3.58 -3.60 2.86
CA LEU A 33 3.92 -4.33 1.63
C LEU A 33 4.53 -3.34 0.66
N ILE A 34 5.82 -3.49 0.43
CA ILE A 34 6.61 -2.59 -0.39
C ILE A 34 6.71 -3.20 -1.79
N GLU A 35 6.04 -2.55 -2.74
CA GLU A 35 6.11 -2.87 -4.16
C GLU A 35 7.22 -2.05 -4.80
N VAL A 36 8.35 -2.70 -5.12
CA VAL A 36 9.52 -2.05 -5.71
C VAL A 36 9.35 -1.98 -7.24
N PRO A 37 9.14 -0.79 -7.82
CA PRO A 37 9.07 -0.66 -9.28
C PRO A 37 10.46 -0.82 -9.90
N TYR A 38 10.50 -1.17 -11.18
CA TYR A 38 11.74 -1.15 -11.95
C TYR A 38 12.02 0.29 -12.41
N THR A 39 12.97 0.97 -11.77
CA THR A 39 13.43 2.32 -12.15
C THR A 39 14.95 2.42 -12.08
N CYS A 40 15.56 3.34 -12.83
CA CYS A 40 17.01 3.54 -12.84
C CYS A 40 17.59 3.92 -11.45
N ASP A 41 16.81 4.63 -10.62
CA ASP A 41 17.24 5.03 -9.28
C ASP A 41 17.16 3.87 -8.28
N THR A 42 16.11 3.04 -8.37
CA THR A 42 15.95 1.85 -7.51
C THR A 42 17.05 0.81 -7.72
N GLN A 43 17.67 0.75 -8.90
CA GLN A 43 18.75 -0.18 -9.21
C GLN A 43 20.08 0.14 -8.51
N LYS A 44 20.31 1.40 -8.14
CA LYS A 44 21.63 1.83 -7.63
C LYS A 44 21.72 1.80 -6.10
N ASN A 45 20.62 2.07 -5.40
CA ASN A 45 20.63 2.37 -3.96
C ASN A 45 19.48 1.71 -3.17
N ILE A 46 19.04 0.51 -3.57
CA ILE A 46 17.87 -0.13 -2.95
C ILE A 46 18.00 -0.22 -1.42
N ASN A 47 19.13 -0.70 -0.90
CA ASN A 47 19.37 -0.83 0.55
C ASN A 47 19.23 0.50 1.30
N ASP A 48 19.81 1.58 0.77
CA ASP A 48 19.81 2.88 1.43
C ASP A 48 18.39 3.46 1.54
N CYS A 49 17.55 3.25 0.53
CA CYS A 49 16.14 3.65 0.59
C CYS A 49 15.40 2.93 1.75
N PHE A 50 15.64 1.64 1.96
CA PHE A 50 15.04 0.89 3.08
C PHE A 50 15.61 1.30 4.44
N GLN A 51 16.94 1.45 4.55
CA GLN A 51 17.58 1.88 5.79
C GLN A 51 17.14 3.29 6.21
N ASN A 52 16.95 4.21 5.27
CA ASN A 52 16.56 5.57 5.62
C ASN A 52 15.06 5.72 5.92
N ALA A 53 14.20 4.91 5.29
CA ALA A 53 12.75 5.05 5.39
C ALA A 53 12.09 4.14 6.44
N TRP A 54 12.60 2.90 6.60
CA TRP A 54 11.95 1.86 7.39
C TRP A 54 12.98 0.89 8.00
N ASN A 55 13.99 1.43 8.67
CA ASN A 55 15.05 0.63 9.30
C ASN A 55 14.50 -0.27 10.40
N GLU A 56 15.06 -1.47 10.53
CA GLU A 56 14.82 -2.45 11.62
C GLU A 56 13.36 -2.90 11.83
N HIS A 57 12.38 -2.29 11.17
CA HIS A 57 10.99 -2.71 11.18
C HIS A 57 10.74 -3.81 10.13
N PRO A 58 9.82 -4.75 10.41
CA PRO A 58 9.42 -5.75 9.43
C PRO A 58 8.69 -5.10 8.25
N PHE A 59 8.83 -5.72 7.08
CA PHE A 59 8.09 -5.36 5.87
C PHE A 59 8.01 -6.57 4.92
N TYR A 60 7.01 -6.54 4.06
CA TYR A 60 6.87 -7.48 2.96
C TYR A 60 7.53 -6.90 1.71
N PHE A 61 8.42 -7.67 1.08
CA PHE A 61 9.17 -7.23 -0.11
C PHE A 61 8.59 -7.87 -1.37
N TYR A 62 8.14 -7.05 -2.30
CA TYR A 62 7.60 -7.49 -3.58
C TYR A 62 8.26 -6.73 -4.73
N LEU A 63 8.87 -7.45 -5.68
CA LEU A 63 9.30 -6.85 -6.95
C LEU A 63 8.11 -6.85 -7.90
N LYS A 64 7.84 -5.71 -8.52
CA LYS A 64 6.75 -5.63 -9.50
C LYS A 64 7.10 -6.34 -10.81
N PRO A 65 6.10 -6.76 -11.62
CA PRO A 65 6.31 -7.49 -12.87
C PRO A 65 7.26 -6.80 -13.88
N GLU A 66 7.38 -5.47 -13.83
CA GLU A 66 8.27 -4.70 -14.71
C GLU A 66 9.76 -5.11 -14.59
N TRP A 67 10.16 -5.77 -13.49
CA TRP A 67 11.51 -6.33 -13.33
C TRP A 67 11.78 -7.54 -14.25
N TYR A 68 10.74 -8.14 -14.83
CA TYR A 68 10.82 -9.43 -15.53
C TYR A 68 10.44 -9.36 -17.01
N GLU A 69 9.93 -8.23 -17.50
CA GLU A 69 9.41 -8.08 -18.86
C GLU A 69 10.46 -8.42 -19.95
N ASP A 70 11.75 -8.21 -19.66
CA ASP A 70 12.85 -8.47 -20.59
C ASP A 70 13.61 -9.80 -20.35
N ASN A 71 13.28 -10.57 -19.29
CA ASN A 71 14.12 -11.69 -18.83
C ASN A 71 13.30 -12.98 -18.56
N LEU A 72 13.18 -13.84 -19.58
CA LEU A 72 12.44 -15.11 -19.51
C LEU A 72 13.19 -16.28 -18.83
N LYS A 73 14.35 -16.07 -18.20
CA LYS A 73 15.12 -17.17 -17.58
C LYS A 73 15.59 -17.01 -16.14
N GLU A 74 15.59 -15.81 -15.55
CA GLU A 74 16.21 -15.59 -14.22
C GLU A 74 15.39 -14.63 -13.32
N THR A 75 14.06 -14.79 -13.30
CA THR A 75 13.16 -13.99 -12.43
C THR A 75 13.52 -14.11 -10.95
N PHE A 76 13.77 -15.34 -10.49
CA PHE A 76 14.22 -15.57 -9.12
C PHE A 76 15.59 -14.95 -8.81
N ASP A 77 16.55 -15.01 -9.73
CA ASP A 77 17.90 -14.51 -9.46
C ASP A 77 17.87 -12.98 -9.33
N THR A 78 17.11 -12.31 -10.20
CA THR A 78 16.83 -10.86 -10.08
C THR A 78 16.19 -10.54 -8.72
N TYR A 79 15.20 -11.32 -8.30
CA TYR A 79 14.57 -11.16 -6.98
C TYR A 79 15.56 -11.37 -5.84
N TYR A 80 16.34 -12.45 -5.91
CA TYR A 80 17.32 -12.86 -4.91
C TYR A 80 18.40 -11.77 -4.72
N GLU A 81 18.96 -11.25 -5.81
CA GLU A 81 19.95 -10.17 -5.77
C GLU A 81 19.40 -8.92 -5.08
N ASN A 82 18.22 -8.46 -5.46
CA ASN A 82 17.61 -7.27 -4.87
C ASN A 82 17.20 -7.47 -3.40
N PHE A 83 16.67 -8.65 -3.06
CA PHE A 83 16.26 -8.99 -1.71
C PHE A 83 17.46 -9.09 -0.77
N THR A 84 18.55 -9.74 -1.20
CA THR A 84 19.74 -9.97 -0.35
C THR A 84 20.60 -8.73 -0.16
N GLN A 85 20.58 -7.78 -1.10
CA GLN A 85 21.24 -6.48 -0.95
C GLN A 85 20.68 -5.66 0.22
N ILE A 86 19.41 -5.85 0.59
CA ILE A 86 18.79 -5.12 1.70
C ILE A 86 19.26 -5.73 3.01
N SER A 87 19.94 -4.96 3.85
CA SER A 87 20.50 -5.43 5.13
C SER A 87 19.46 -5.71 6.22
N ASN A 88 18.25 -5.16 6.12
CA ASN A 88 17.20 -5.33 7.13
C ASN A 88 16.90 -6.84 7.33
N PRO A 89 17.02 -7.36 8.58
CA PRO A 89 16.87 -8.78 8.85
C PRO A 89 15.42 -9.24 8.96
N ASN A 90 14.44 -8.32 8.99
CA ASN A 90 13.01 -8.57 9.26
C ASN A 90 12.14 -8.52 8.00
N LYS A 91 12.76 -8.45 6.81
CA LYS A 91 12.07 -8.53 5.53
C LYS A 91 11.46 -9.92 5.30
N ILE A 92 10.30 -9.96 4.66
CA ILE A 92 9.57 -11.18 4.30
C ILE A 92 9.39 -11.17 2.78
N PRO A 93 9.85 -12.21 2.06
CA PRO A 93 9.69 -12.24 0.61
C PRO A 93 8.24 -12.51 0.22
N VAL A 94 7.77 -11.84 -0.82
CA VAL A 94 6.42 -11.99 -1.39
C VAL A 94 6.50 -12.44 -2.84
N PHE A 95 5.69 -13.44 -3.18
CA PHE A 95 5.52 -13.93 -4.55
C PHE A 95 4.04 -14.08 -4.88
N ASP A 96 3.69 -13.86 -6.15
CA ASP A 96 2.35 -14.19 -6.64
C ASP A 96 2.18 -15.72 -6.69
N LEU A 97 1.02 -16.22 -6.29
CA LEU A 97 0.73 -17.66 -6.21
C LEU A 97 0.95 -18.37 -7.56
N SER A 98 0.61 -17.71 -8.66
CA SER A 98 0.85 -18.18 -10.03
C SER A 98 2.33 -18.37 -10.38
N ASN A 99 3.27 -17.78 -9.64
CA ASN A 99 4.71 -17.96 -9.84
C ASN A 99 5.27 -19.09 -8.95
N LEU A 100 4.80 -20.31 -9.18
CA LEU A 100 5.20 -21.50 -8.42
C LEU A 100 6.71 -21.80 -8.52
N VAL A 101 7.34 -21.42 -9.63
CA VAL A 101 8.79 -21.65 -9.85
C VAL A 101 9.61 -20.84 -8.84
N ASP A 102 9.30 -19.56 -8.69
CA ASP A 102 10.04 -18.68 -7.79
C ASP A 102 9.71 -18.97 -6.32
N ILE A 103 8.46 -19.32 -6.01
CA ILE A 103 8.09 -19.81 -4.67
C ILE A 103 8.92 -21.04 -4.31
N LYS A 104 9.07 -22.01 -5.22
CA LYS A 104 9.87 -23.24 -4.98
C LYS A 104 11.34 -22.93 -4.69
N LYS A 105 11.91 -21.92 -5.33
CA LYS A 105 13.30 -21.46 -5.10
C LYS A 105 13.46 -20.60 -3.84
N SER A 106 12.40 -19.95 -3.38
CA SER A 106 12.42 -18.97 -2.27
C SER A 106 12.80 -19.51 -0.90
N ARG A 107 12.84 -20.84 -0.69
CA ARG A 107 13.18 -21.45 0.61
C ARG A 107 14.44 -20.86 1.26
N ILE A 108 15.43 -20.48 0.47
CA ILE A 108 16.69 -19.88 0.94
C ILE A 108 16.52 -18.47 1.55
N LEU A 109 15.41 -17.79 1.28
CA LEU A 109 15.09 -16.44 1.72
C LEU A 109 14.13 -16.39 2.92
N ASN A 110 13.45 -17.49 3.23
CA ASN A 110 12.28 -17.53 4.11
C ASN A 110 12.61 -17.56 5.62
N LYS A 111 13.68 -16.87 6.04
CA LYS A 111 14.10 -16.82 7.46
C LYS A 111 12.99 -16.32 8.39
N ASN A 112 12.19 -15.36 7.91
CA ASN A 112 11.04 -14.82 8.64
C ASN A 112 9.70 -15.30 8.07
N GLY A 113 9.69 -16.46 7.40
CA GLY A 113 8.56 -16.93 6.63
C GLY A 113 8.50 -16.33 5.22
N ILE A 114 7.36 -16.51 4.56
CA ILE A 114 7.07 -16.10 3.18
C ILE A 114 5.65 -15.52 3.12
N ALA A 115 5.39 -14.59 2.21
CA ALA A 115 4.03 -14.22 1.86
C ALA A 115 3.68 -14.66 0.44
N VAL A 116 2.46 -15.18 0.27
CA VAL A 116 1.93 -15.59 -1.03
C VAL A 116 0.78 -14.66 -1.39
N LYS A 117 0.96 -13.87 -2.44
CA LYS A 117 -0.04 -12.92 -2.95
C LYS A 117 -0.97 -13.64 -3.92
N ILE A 118 -2.26 -13.51 -3.69
CA ILE A 118 -3.33 -14.19 -4.40
C ILE A 118 -4.24 -13.11 -4.99
N GLN A 119 -4.53 -13.23 -6.28
CA GLN A 119 -5.38 -12.31 -7.03
C GLN A 119 -6.59 -13.01 -7.65
N ASN A 120 -7.56 -12.22 -8.12
CA ASN A 120 -8.84 -12.73 -8.59
C ASN A 120 -8.78 -13.73 -9.76
N ASN A 121 -7.70 -13.72 -10.56
CA ASN A 121 -7.52 -14.62 -11.70
C ASN A 121 -7.14 -16.06 -11.29
N GLU A 122 -6.86 -16.31 -10.01
CA GLU A 122 -6.41 -17.62 -9.51
C GLU A 122 -7.57 -18.44 -8.90
N PHE A 123 -8.81 -17.97 -9.05
CA PHE A 123 -10.00 -18.59 -8.47
C PHE A 123 -10.18 -20.06 -8.92
N GLY A 124 -10.41 -20.96 -7.95
CA GLY A 124 -10.60 -22.39 -8.18
C GLY A 124 -9.29 -23.18 -8.36
N LEU A 125 -8.14 -22.50 -8.35
CA LEU A 125 -6.81 -23.12 -8.38
C LEU A 125 -6.04 -22.90 -7.08
N ILE A 126 -6.53 -22.05 -6.18
CA ILE A 126 -5.81 -21.60 -4.98
C ILE A 126 -5.38 -22.81 -4.15
N GLU A 127 -6.31 -23.68 -3.80
CA GLU A 127 -6.01 -24.85 -2.97
C GLU A 127 -5.09 -25.84 -3.68
N SER A 128 -5.29 -26.08 -4.97
CA SER A 128 -4.43 -27.01 -5.72
C SER A 128 -2.96 -26.59 -5.67
N TYR A 129 -2.69 -25.29 -5.77
CA TYR A 129 -1.35 -24.73 -5.69
C TYR A 129 -0.81 -24.68 -4.27
N LEU A 130 -1.60 -24.24 -3.30
CA LEU A 130 -1.18 -24.19 -1.89
C LEU A 130 -0.89 -25.59 -1.35
N SER A 131 -1.73 -26.59 -1.64
CA SER A 131 -1.49 -27.96 -1.20
C SER A 131 -0.27 -28.60 -1.88
N ASP A 132 0.01 -28.30 -3.17
CA ASP A 132 1.26 -28.73 -3.82
C ASP A 132 2.48 -28.16 -3.09
N LEU A 133 2.46 -26.86 -2.79
CA LEU A 133 3.55 -26.19 -2.08
C LEU A 133 3.73 -26.77 -0.66
N CYS A 134 2.65 -27.02 0.08
CA CYS A 134 2.71 -27.61 1.42
C CYS A 134 3.20 -29.06 1.39
N LYS A 135 2.66 -29.92 0.51
CA LYS A 135 3.05 -31.33 0.39
C LYS A 135 4.52 -31.52 0.01
N ASN A 136 5.06 -30.61 -0.81
CA ASN A 136 6.47 -30.61 -1.16
C ASN A 136 7.34 -29.87 -0.12
N ASN A 137 6.79 -29.50 1.05
CA ASN A 137 7.42 -28.74 2.14
C ASN A 137 7.96 -27.37 1.70
N ILE A 138 7.51 -26.81 0.58
CA ILE A 138 8.02 -25.55 0.03
C ILE A 138 7.67 -24.38 0.94
N ILE A 139 6.44 -24.42 1.46
CA ILE A 139 5.93 -23.49 2.46
C ILE A 139 5.39 -24.26 3.67
N ASP A 140 5.39 -23.61 4.83
CA ASP A 140 4.71 -24.07 6.04
C ASP A 140 3.60 -23.06 6.36
N PRO A 141 2.32 -23.46 6.44
CA PRO A 141 1.22 -22.56 6.78
C PRO A 141 1.52 -21.69 8.00
N ASN A 142 2.09 -22.24 9.07
CA ASN A 142 2.34 -21.52 10.33
C ASN A 142 3.34 -20.37 10.20
N THR A 143 4.11 -20.33 9.11
CA THR A 143 5.07 -19.26 8.80
C THR A 143 4.75 -18.55 7.49
N THR A 144 3.60 -18.85 6.87
CA THR A 144 3.18 -18.28 5.60
C THR A 144 2.04 -17.28 5.80
N ASP A 145 2.20 -16.07 5.28
CA ASP A 145 1.11 -15.09 5.19
C ASP A 145 0.44 -15.18 3.81
N LEU A 146 -0.89 -15.23 3.77
CA LEU A 146 -1.65 -15.15 2.52
C LEU A 146 -2.12 -13.72 2.30
N ILE A 147 -1.78 -13.10 1.17
CA ILE A 147 -2.24 -11.75 0.80
C ILE A 147 -3.32 -11.89 -0.26
N LEU A 148 -4.58 -11.72 0.12
CA LEU A 148 -5.72 -11.69 -0.80
C LEU A 148 -5.93 -10.26 -1.31
N ASP A 149 -5.41 -9.95 -2.50
CA ASP A 149 -5.54 -8.63 -3.12
C ASP A 149 -6.80 -8.56 -4.00
N LEU A 150 -7.86 -7.96 -3.46
CA LEU A 150 -9.14 -7.80 -4.14
C LEU A 150 -9.08 -6.74 -5.26
N ARG A 151 -7.96 -6.03 -5.41
CA ARG A 151 -7.77 -4.94 -6.38
C ARG A 151 -8.86 -3.86 -6.18
N TYR A 152 -9.47 -3.38 -7.26
CA TYR A 152 -10.49 -2.34 -7.21
C TYR A 152 -11.80 -2.84 -6.60
N ALA A 153 -12.26 -2.18 -5.53
CA ALA A 153 -13.52 -2.44 -4.84
C ALA A 153 -14.44 -1.20 -4.90
N TYR A 154 -14.78 -0.75 -6.09
CA TYR A 154 -15.78 0.31 -6.28
C TYR A 154 -17.17 -0.13 -5.83
N THR A 155 -18.11 0.81 -5.72
CA THR A 155 -19.47 0.53 -5.23
C THR A 155 -20.15 -0.53 -6.08
N ASP A 156 -19.99 -0.46 -7.41
CA ASP A 156 -20.59 -1.39 -8.35
C ASP A 156 -19.87 -2.76 -8.36
N ASP A 157 -18.59 -2.78 -7.96
CA ASP A 157 -17.77 -3.99 -7.86
C ASP A 157 -17.89 -4.69 -6.50
N TYR A 158 -18.49 -4.05 -5.49
CA TYR A 158 -18.48 -4.54 -4.11
C TYR A 158 -19.01 -5.97 -3.99
N LEU A 159 -20.11 -6.29 -4.68
CA LEU A 159 -20.68 -7.64 -4.67
C LEU A 159 -19.70 -8.66 -5.23
N ALA A 160 -19.06 -8.39 -6.38
CA ALA A 160 -18.07 -9.27 -6.98
C ALA A 160 -16.88 -9.50 -6.05
N ARG A 161 -16.32 -8.44 -5.44
CA ARG A 161 -15.21 -8.55 -4.48
C ARG A 161 -15.60 -9.30 -3.21
N SER A 162 -16.82 -9.06 -2.71
CA SER A 162 -17.34 -9.77 -1.54
C SER A 162 -17.52 -11.27 -1.80
N SER A 163 -17.94 -11.64 -3.01
CA SER A 163 -18.11 -13.04 -3.43
C SER A 163 -16.77 -13.72 -3.58
N PHE A 164 -15.79 -13.06 -4.21
CA PHE A 164 -14.42 -13.58 -4.30
C PHE A 164 -13.84 -13.84 -2.91
N LEU A 165 -13.91 -12.86 -2.00
CA LEU A 165 -13.38 -13.02 -0.65
C LEU A 165 -14.04 -14.21 0.07
N LYS A 166 -15.38 -14.33 0.03
CA LYS A 166 -16.10 -15.45 0.64
C LYS A 166 -15.69 -16.79 0.04
N ALA A 167 -15.51 -16.84 -1.28
CA ALA A 167 -15.19 -18.07 -1.98
C ALA A 167 -13.74 -18.50 -1.74
N ALA A 168 -12.79 -17.57 -1.64
CA ALA A 168 -11.41 -17.86 -1.23
C ALA A 168 -11.34 -18.52 0.15
N MET A 169 -12.17 -18.10 1.12
CA MET A 169 -12.21 -18.75 2.45
C MET A 169 -12.71 -20.20 2.40
N VAL A 170 -13.50 -20.56 1.39
CA VAL A 170 -14.03 -21.92 1.21
C VAL A 170 -13.05 -22.78 0.42
N ASP A 171 -12.33 -22.18 -0.53
CA ASP A 171 -11.36 -22.85 -1.38
C ASP A 171 -10.13 -23.29 -0.57
N ILE A 172 -9.56 -22.40 0.25
CA ILE A 172 -8.32 -22.66 1.02
C ILE A 172 -8.59 -23.62 2.18
N GLU A 173 -8.02 -24.83 2.11
CA GLU A 173 -8.09 -25.82 3.18
C GLU A 173 -7.26 -25.38 4.38
N ASN A 174 -7.77 -25.63 5.60
CA ASN A 174 -7.10 -25.30 6.86
C ASN A 174 -6.59 -23.84 6.91
N ILE A 175 -7.36 -22.89 6.38
CA ILE A 175 -7.00 -21.46 6.35
C ILE A 175 -6.58 -20.88 7.72
N ALA A 176 -7.07 -21.48 8.82
CA ALA A 176 -6.72 -21.11 10.18
C ALA A 176 -5.26 -21.41 10.58
N ASP A 177 -4.60 -22.34 9.87
CA ASP A 177 -3.20 -22.74 10.14
C ASP A 177 -2.21 -21.75 9.54
N TYR A 178 -2.65 -20.92 8.58
CA TYR A 178 -1.80 -19.88 8.01
C TYR A 178 -1.49 -18.81 9.05
N ARG A 179 -0.23 -18.34 9.08
CA ARG A 179 0.25 -17.32 10.02
C ARG A 179 -0.66 -16.09 10.05
N SER A 180 -1.02 -15.62 8.85
CA SER A 180 -1.96 -14.51 8.67
C SER A 180 -2.69 -14.62 7.33
N VAL A 181 -3.91 -14.11 7.28
CA VAL A 181 -4.63 -13.79 6.05
C VAL A 181 -4.81 -12.27 5.99
N ILE A 182 -4.07 -11.66 5.08
CA ILE A 182 -4.06 -10.23 4.81
C ILE A 182 -5.05 -9.96 3.68
N VAL A 183 -6.06 -9.12 3.88
CA VAL A 183 -7.04 -8.79 2.83
C VAL A 183 -6.88 -7.34 2.43
N SER A 184 -6.57 -7.09 1.16
CA SER A 184 -6.40 -5.75 0.60
C SER A 184 -7.46 -5.40 -0.42
N SER A 185 -7.80 -4.11 -0.50
CA SER A 185 -8.72 -3.56 -1.51
C SER A 185 -8.41 -2.09 -1.76
N CYS A 186 -8.92 -1.54 -2.87
CA CYS A 186 -8.78 -0.13 -3.21
C CYS A 186 -10.06 0.41 -3.84
N SER A 187 -10.63 1.49 -3.32
CA SER A 187 -11.71 2.22 -3.99
C SER A 187 -11.32 3.65 -4.36
N PHE A 188 -10.02 3.98 -4.31
CA PHE A 188 -9.52 5.26 -4.79
C PHE A 188 -9.77 5.38 -6.32
N PRO A 189 -10.27 6.53 -6.81
CA PRO A 189 -10.67 6.70 -8.21
C PRO A 189 -9.48 6.58 -9.18
N LYS A 190 -9.73 5.92 -10.32
CA LYS A 190 -8.78 5.76 -11.44
C LYS A 190 -8.43 7.08 -12.12
N GLU A 191 -9.45 7.86 -12.45
CA GLU A 191 -9.31 9.06 -13.27
C GLU A 191 -9.62 10.32 -12.47
N LEU A 192 -8.67 11.26 -12.46
CA LEU A 192 -8.76 12.54 -11.75
C LEU A 192 -8.40 13.73 -12.68
N ILE A 193 -8.53 13.53 -14.00
CA ILE A 193 -7.92 14.37 -15.02
C ILE A 193 -8.75 15.63 -15.28
N HIS A 194 -10.09 15.50 -15.33
CA HIS A 194 -11.03 16.58 -15.71
C HIS A 194 -11.66 17.32 -14.53
N LEU A 195 -10.96 17.40 -13.40
CA LEU A 195 -11.45 18.09 -12.21
C LEU A 195 -11.12 19.58 -12.26
N GLU A 196 -12.11 20.41 -11.93
CA GLU A 196 -11.94 21.84 -11.62
C GLU A 196 -11.10 22.01 -10.35
N CYS A 197 -10.34 23.11 -10.28
CA CYS A 197 -9.56 23.48 -9.09
C CYS A 197 -10.46 24.12 -8.03
N ASP A 198 -9.89 24.47 -6.87
CA ASP A 198 -10.52 25.29 -5.82
C ASP A 198 -11.80 24.68 -5.20
N ARG A 199 -11.90 23.34 -5.17
CA ARG A 199 -12.98 22.63 -4.46
C ARG A 199 -12.58 21.27 -3.93
N ILE A 200 -13.44 20.72 -3.07
CA ILE A 200 -13.30 19.40 -2.45
C ILE A 200 -14.21 18.40 -3.17
N TYR A 201 -13.60 17.40 -3.80
CA TYR A 201 -14.30 16.22 -4.30
C TYR A 201 -14.32 15.13 -3.23
N ARG A 202 -15.39 14.34 -3.20
CA ARG A 202 -15.58 13.25 -2.23
C ARG A 202 -15.78 11.95 -2.99
N TYR A 203 -14.98 10.95 -2.67
CA TYR A 203 -15.06 9.62 -3.25
C TYR A 203 -15.31 8.59 -2.16
N THR A 204 -16.27 7.70 -2.35
CA THR A 204 -16.59 6.66 -1.37
C THR A 204 -15.40 5.75 -1.10
N ARG A 205 -15.18 5.44 0.17
CA ARG A 205 -14.16 4.51 0.66
C ARG A 205 -14.81 3.19 1.06
N ASN A 206 -14.78 2.20 0.16
CA ASN A 206 -15.47 0.92 0.38
C ASN A 206 -14.64 -0.10 1.19
N GLU A 207 -13.38 0.21 1.47
CA GLU A 207 -12.46 -0.63 2.22
C GLU A 207 -13.02 -0.96 3.62
N ASN A 208 -13.80 -0.07 4.26
CA ASN A 208 -14.50 -0.37 5.52
C ASN A 208 -15.49 -1.53 5.40
N LYS A 209 -16.25 -1.57 4.29
CA LYS A 209 -17.24 -2.63 4.05
C LYS A 209 -16.56 -3.98 3.81
N ILE A 210 -15.39 -3.96 3.16
CA ILE A 210 -14.55 -5.14 2.98
C ILE A 210 -13.93 -5.58 4.31
N HIS A 211 -13.41 -4.63 5.10
CA HIS A 211 -12.86 -4.88 6.43
C HIS A 211 -13.86 -5.58 7.35
N HIS A 212 -15.08 -5.06 7.47
CA HIS A 212 -16.13 -5.69 8.28
C HIS A 212 -16.53 -7.08 7.76
N LEU A 213 -16.53 -7.30 6.44
CA LEU A 213 -16.74 -8.63 5.88
C LEU A 213 -15.61 -9.58 6.27
N ALA A 214 -14.35 -9.17 6.10
CA ALA A 214 -13.17 -9.96 6.45
C ALA A 214 -13.12 -10.30 7.95
N GLN A 215 -13.47 -9.36 8.84
CA GLN A 215 -13.59 -9.62 10.28
C GLN A 215 -14.63 -10.71 10.60
N ARG A 216 -15.80 -10.69 9.94
CA ARG A 216 -16.83 -11.73 10.13
C ARG A 216 -16.35 -13.08 9.61
N LEU A 217 -15.66 -13.10 8.48
CA LEU A 217 -15.10 -14.33 7.90
C LEU A 217 -13.99 -14.90 8.78
N SER A 218 -13.09 -14.05 9.31
CA SER A 218 -12.07 -14.43 10.28
C SER A 218 -12.65 -15.09 11.51
N LYS A 219 -13.70 -14.52 12.10
CA LYS A 219 -14.42 -15.15 13.22
C LYS A 219 -15.06 -16.49 12.85
N ARG A 220 -15.59 -16.59 11.63
CA ARG A 220 -16.29 -17.80 11.14
C ARG A 220 -15.32 -18.95 10.84
N TYR A 221 -14.18 -18.66 10.24
CA TYR A 221 -13.21 -19.65 9.76
C TYR A 221 -11.98 -19.79 10.66
N GLY A 222 -11.86 -18.97 11.70
CA GLY A 222 -10.82 -19.09 12.74
C GLY A 222 -9.43 -18.58 12.37
N PHE A 223 -9.25 -17.90 11.23
CA PHE A 223 -7.93 -17.43 10.79
C PHE A 223 -7.55 -16.07 11.38
N HIS A 224 -6.23 -15.82 11.50
CA HIS A 224 -5.70 -14.52 11.90
C HIS A 224 -5.81 -13.50 10.77
N TYR A 225 -6.76 -12.57 10.88
CA TYR A 225 -6.98 -11.53 9.89
C TYR A 225 -6.12 -10.27 10.12
N VAL A 226 -5.57 -9.73 9.03
CA VAL A 226 -4.84 -8.46 9.00
C VAL A 226 -5.42 -7.54 7.91
N TYR A 227 -5.70 -6.28 8.26
CA TYR A 227 -6.24 -5.30 7.31
C TYR A 227 -5.14 -4.76 6.38
N SER A 228 -5.50 -4.52 5.12
CA SER A 228 -4.60 -3.95 4.11
C SER A 228 -5.39 -3.11 3.11
N ASP A 229 -4.73 -2.13 2.50
CA ASP A 229 -5.23 -1.35 1.37
C ASP A 229 -4.06 -0.74 0.58
N HIS A 230 -4.38 -0.07 -0.51
CA HIS A 230 -3.40 0.60 -1.38
C HIS A 230 -3.25 2.10 -1.08
N GLY A 231 -3.82 2.54 0.04
CA GLY A 231 -3.89 3.95 0.42
C GLY A 231 -4.58 4.85 -0.61
N PRO A 232 -4.31 6.17 -0.56
CA PRO A 232 -4.92 7.14 -1.47
C PRO A 232 -4.17 7.16 -2.82
N SER A 233 -4.04 6.01 -3.49
CA SER A 233 -3.44 5.90 -4.82
C SER A 233 -4.25 4.97 -5.72
N ASN A 234 -4.21 5.27 -7.02
CA ASN A 234 -4.73 4.40 -8.04
C ASN A 234 -3.80 3.17 -8.20
N LEU A 235 -4.36 1.97 -8.43
CA LEU A 235 -3.55 0.76 -8.62
C LEU A 235 -2.73 0.81 -9.91
N GLU A 236 -3.24 1.53 -10.92
CA GLU A 236 -2.63 1.72 -12.24
C GLU A 236 -2.07 3.15 -12.38
N GLU A 237 -1.57 3.75 -11.29
CA GLU A 237 -0.97 5.09 -11.35
C GLU A 237 0.19 5.08 -12.37
N MET A 238 -0.05 5.68 -13.55
CA MET A 238 0.92 5.78 -14.64
C MET A 238 2.16 6.52 -14.15
N GLU A 239 3.31 6.11 -14.69
CA GLU A 239 4.55 6.81 -14.40
C GLU A 239 4.52 8.23 -14.96
N TYR A 240 5.20 9.13 -14.25
CA TYR A 240 5.39 10.49 -14.71
C TYR A 240 6.06 10.47 -16.09
N THR A 241 5.39 11.01 -17.10
CA THR A 241 5.99 11.24 -18.42
C THR A 241 6.79 12.54 -18.38
N VAL A 242 8.06 12.48 -18.79
CA VAL A 242 8.93 13.65 -18.91
C VAL A 242 8.23 14.73 -19.74
N GLY A 243 8.09 15.94 -19.18
CA GLY A 243 7.41 17.08 -19.80
C GLY A 243 6.01 17.40 -19.27
N THR A 244 5.43 16.50 -18.46
CA THR A 244 4.15 16.76 -17.78
C THR A 244 4.37 17.65 -16.57
N ILE A 245 3.57 18.69 -16.35
CA ILE A 245 3.69 19.53 -15.17
C ILE A 245 2.84 18.89 -14.08
N PRO A 246 3.41 18.51 -12.92
CA PRO A 246 2.59 18.00 -11.84
C PRO A 246 1.70 19.12 -11.31
N ASN A 247 0.46 18.77 -10.97
CA ASN A 247 -0.42 19.65 -10.21
C ASN A 247 -0.38 19.23 -8.76
N PHE A 248 -0.42 20.19 -7.84
CA PHE A 248 -0.57 19.91 -6.42
C PHE A 248 -1.89 19.16 -6.18
N ARG A 249 -1.86 18.12 -5.34
CA ARG A 249 -3.03 17.28 -5.06
C ARG A 249 -3.05 16.86 -3.59
N ILE A 250 -4.13 17.19 -2.91
CA ILE A 250 -4.45 16.65 -1.58
C ILE A 250 -5.34 15.43 -1.79
N LYS A 251 -4.96 14.32 -1.17
CA LYS A 251 -5.74 13.09 -1.10
C LYS A 251 -5.89 12.73 0.39
N TYR A 252 -7.00 13.16 0.98
CA TYR A 252 -7.23 13.11 2.42
C TYR A 252 -8.18 11.98 2.79
N THR A 253 -7.92 11.26 3.88
CA THR A 253 -8.69 10.08 4.25
C THR A 253 -9.64 10.40 5.39
N THR A 254 -10.93 10.14 5.18
CA THR A 254 -11.99 10.32 6.19
C THR A 254 -12.68 8.98 6.41
N PRO A 255 -13.49 8.78 7.47
CA PRO A 255 -14.08 7.47 7.78
C PRO A 255 -14.73 6.79 6.58
N GLU A 256 -15.54 7.49 5.79
CA GLU A 256 -16.30 6.89 4.69
C GLU A 256 -15.89 7.39 3.30
N THR A 257 -14.98 8.36 3.21
CA THR A 257 -14.59 8.97 1.92
C THR A 257 -13.10 9.30 1.84
N TYR A 258 -12.60 9.36 0.60
CA TYR A 258 -11.41 10.13 0.26
C TYR A 258 -11.83 11.54 -0.16
N LEU A 259 -11.25 12.57 0.45
CA LEU A 259 -11.32 13.92 -0.08
C LEU A 259 -10.21 14.11 -1.12
N PHE A 260 -10.54 14.78 -2.20
CA PHE A 260 -9.58 15.14 -3.23
C PHE A 260 -9.66 16.62 -3.54
N ILE A 261 -8.51 17.30 -3.50
CA ILE A 261 -8.37 18.71 -3.87
C ILE A 261 -7.26 18.80 -4.90
N LYS A 262 -7.52 19.53 -5.99
CA LYS A 262 -6.58 19.73 -7.09
C LYS A 262 -6.21 21.21 -7.16
N GLY A 263 -4.92 21.49 -7.10
CA GLY A 263 -4.36 22.80 -7.40
C GLY A 263 -4.16 23.02 -8.90
N LYS A 264 -3.89 24.27 -9.25
CA LYS A 264 -3.47 24.73 -10.58
C LYS A 264 -2.09 24.16 -10.94
N SER A 265 -1.74 24.30 -12.22
CA SER A 265 -0.46 23.80 -12.71
C SER A 265 0.70 24.70 -12.29
N ILE A 266 1.77 24.07 -11.80
CA ILE A 266 2.93 24.70 -11.14
C ILE A 266 3.81 25.52 -12.12
N LYS A 267 3.42 25.68 -13.40
CA LYS A 267 4.13 26.54 -14.37
C LYS A 267 3.82 28.05 -14.25
N GLN A 268 2.86 28.47 -13.43
CA GLN A 268 2.56 29.89 -13.24
C GLN A 268 3.24 30.44 -11.97
N ASN A 269 3.63 31.71 -12.02
CA ASN A 269 4.32 32.48 -10.96
C ASN A 269 3.56 32.60 -9.61
N ASP A 270 2.55 31.76 -9.36
CA ASP A 270 1.65 31.75 -8.19
C ASP A 270 1.55 30.37 -7.51
N ALA A 271 2.49 29.46 -7.75
CA ALA A 271 2.44 28.09 -7.23
C ALA A 271 2.26 27.99 -5.71
N ASP A 272 2.89 28.89 -4.94
CA ASP A 272 2.79 28.93 -3.49
C ASP A 272 1.41 29.39 -3.01
N ASN A 273 0.82 30.39 -3.68
CA ASN A 273 -0.53 30.88 -3.39
C ASN A 273 -1.59 29.80 -3.64
N ASP A 274 -1.44 29.05 -4.73
CA ASP A 274 -2.37 27.99 -5.11
C ASP A 274 -2.33 26.78 -4.14
N VAL A 275 -1.13 26.38 -3.71
CA VAL A 275 -0.97 25.31 -2.70
C VAL A 275 -1.54 25.76 -1.35
N SER A 276 -1.27 27.00 -0.94
CA SER A 276 -1.82 27.56 0.30
C SER A 276 -3.35 27.57 0.26
N ALA A 277 -3.97 28.00 -0.85
CA ALA A 277 -5.42 27.97 -1.04
C ALA A 277 -6.01 26.55 -0.96
N CYS A 278 -5.36 25.57 -1.60
CA CYS A 278 -5.77 24.16 -1.50
C CYS A 278 -5.73 23.65 -0.05
N CYS A 279 -4.68 24.00 0.69
CA CYS A 279 -4.55 23.61 2.09
C CYS A 279 -5.55 24.35 2.98
N GLN A 280 -5.83 25.63 2.72
CA GLN A 280 -6.88 26.41 3.40
C GLN A 280 -8.27 25.78 3.21
N LEU A 281 -8.58 25.30 2.00
CA LEU A 281 -9.81 24.55 1.73
C LEU A 281 -9.88 23.28 2.57
N LEU A 282 -8.78 22.52 2.68
CA LEU A 282 -8.74 21.33 3.54
C LEU A 282 -8.96 21.70 5.01
N ILE A 283 -8.17 22.61 5.58
CA ILE A 283 -8.20 22.87 7.03
C ILE A 283 -9.49 23.57 7.49
N SER A 284 -10.21 24.22 6.57
CA SER A 284 -11.53 24.80 6.84
C SER A 284 -12.66 23.77 6.75
N ASN A 285 -12.38 22.57 6.23
CA ASN A 285 -13.35 21.49 6.15
C ASN A 285 -13.51 20.79 7.51
N SER A 286 -14.75 20.45 7.88
CA SER A 286 -15.06 19.76 9.13
C SER A 286 -14.42 18.38 9.27
N ASP A 287 -14.05 17.74 8.16
CA ASP A 287 -13.43 16.42 8.15
C ASP A 287 -11.91 16.48 8.36
N TYR A 288 -11.30 17.67 8.45
CA TYR A 288 -9.87 17.78 8.76
C TYR A 288 -9.61 17.45 10.23
N ASN A 289 -8.74 16.48 10.47
CA ASN A 289 -8.44 15.94 11.80
C ASN A 289 -7.58 16.87 12.68
N GLY A 290 -7.09 17.99 12.13
CA GLY A 290 -6.33 18.99 12.88
C GLY A 290 -4.80 18.81 12.79
N LYS A 291 -4.07 19.91 12.97
CA LYS A 291 -2.61 20.04 12.81
C LYS A 291 -1.81 18.91 13.51
N ASN A 292 -2.23 18.51 14.69
CA ASN A 292 -1.48 17.56 15.53
C ASN A 292 -1.86 16.09 15.28
N TYR A 293 -2.71 15.79 14.28
CA TYR A 293 -3.19 14.43 14.07
C TYR A 293 -2.12 13.50 13.48
N SER A 294 -1.34 14.00 12.52
CA SER A 294 -0.22 13.32 11.87
C SER A 294 0.80 14.34 11.33
N TRP A 295 1.97 13.88 10.89
CA TRP A 295 2.95 14.76 10.23
C TRP A 295 2.38 15.38 8.95
N GLY A 296 1.61 14.60 8.18
CA GLY A 296 0.92 15.09 6.99
C GLY A 296 -0.09 16.19 7.31
N ASP A 297 -0.88 16.03 8.37
CA ASP A 297 -1.83 17.04 8.82
C ASP A 297 -1.14 18.33 9.26
N GLY A 298 -0.03 18.21 9.99
CA GLY A 298 0.78 19.35 10.40
C GLY A 298 1.32 20.14 9.20
N ALA A 299 1.82 19.43 8.19
CA ALA A 299 2.32 20.03 6.97
C ALA A 299 1.21 20.75 6.17
N PHE A 300 0.01 20.16 6.05
CA PHE A 300 -1.11 20.84 5.41
C PHE A 300 -1.49 22.13 6.15
N PHE A 301 -1.50 22.12 7.48
CA PHE A 301 -1.75 23.33 8.26
C PHE A 301 -0.68 24.40 8.01
N ASP A 302 0.59 24.04 8.08
CA ASP A 302 1.68 25.01 7.93
C ASP A 302 1.73 25.60 6.51
N MET A 303 1.41 24.81 5.47
CA MET A 303 1.23 25.30 4.09
C MET A 303 0.01 26.24 3.96
N ALA A 304 -1.10 25.94 4.64
CA ALA A 304 -2.26 26.83 4.66
C ALA A 304 -1.96 28.19 5.31
N MET A 305 -1.09 28.20 6.33
CA MET A 305 -0.66 29.42 7.03
C MET A 305 0.53 30.13 6.38
N GLN A 306 1.10 29.57 5.31
CA GLN A 306 2.34 30.05 4.67
C GLN A 306 3.54 30.12 5.63
N ASN A 307 3.57 29.23 6.62
CA ASN A 307 4.64 29.15 7.64
C ASN A 307 5.79 28.21 7.22
N THR A 308 5.93 27.89 5.93
CA THR A 308 6.94 26.95 5.44
C THR A 308 8.25 27.68 5.13
N SER A 309 9.33 27.35 5.85
CA SER A 309 10.67 27.94 5.64
C SER A 309 11.35 27.51 4.34
N ASP A 310 10.97 26.35 3.78
CA ASP A 310 11.72 25.67 2.72
C ASP A 310 10.99 25.61 1.36
N GLY A 311 9.86 26.32 1.22
CA GLY A 311 8.97 26.20 0.05
C GLY A 311 8.28 24.83 -0.07
N ILE A 312 7.39 24.68 -1.05
CA ILE A 312 6.61 23.45 -1.26
C ILE A 312 7.40 22.49 -2.15
N SER A 313 7.98 21.44 -1.54
CA SER A 313 8.65 20.38 -2.30
C SER A 313 7.65 19.43 -2.96
N LEU A 314 7.76 19.27 -4.28
CA LEU A 314 6.90 18.41 -5.10
C LEU A 314 6.90 16.94 -4.65
N SER A 315 8.02 16.44 -4.10
CA SER A 315 8.15 15.06 -3.63
C SER A 315 7.50 14.82 -2.27
N LYS A 316 7.40 15.86 -1.42
CA LYS A 316 6.90 15.75 -0.04
C LYS A 316 5.38 15.64 0.06
N TRP A 317 4.59 16.22 -0.86
CA TRP A 317 3.12 16.20 -0.74
C TRP A 317 2.52 14.79 -0.81
N ALA A 318 3.12 13.91 -1.62
CA ALA A 318 2.67 12.53 -1.73
C ALA A 318 2.88 11.82 -0.39
N GLY A 319 3.93 12.20 0.34
CA GLY A 319 4.19 11.75 1.69
C GLY A 319 3.15 12.23 2.69
N TYR A 320 2.74 13.51 2.65
CA TYR A 320 1.70 14.02 3.55
C TYR A 320 0.38 13.24 3.43
N ASN A 321 -0.06 12.99 2.19
CA ASN A 321 -1.26 12.21 1.91
C ASN A 321 -1.20 10.79 2.51
N PHE A 322 -0.09 10.08 2.31
CA PHE A 322 0.09 8.71 2.80
C PHE A 322 0.33 8.65 4.31
N ASN A 323 1.06 9.61 4.89
CA ASN A 323 1.30 9.66 6.32
C ASN A 323 -0.01 9.87 7.10
N HIS A 324 -0.84 10.81 6.64
CA HIS A 324 -2.18 11.00 7.18
C HIS A 324 -3.02 9.72 7.03
N HIS A 325 -3.06 9.12 5.83
CA HIS A 325 -3.84 7.90 5.58
C HIS A 325 -3.44 6.75 6.52
N ILE A 326 -2.13 6.44 6.61
CA ILE A 326 -1.65 5.35 7.47
C ILE A 326 -1.98 5.62 8.94
N THR A 327 -1.76 6.86 9.40
CA THR A 327 -2.12 7.27 10.76
C THR A 327 -3.61 7.12 11.01
N PHE A 328 -4.44 7.52 10.04
CA PHE A 328 -5.89 7.40 10.12
C PHE A 328 -6.33 5.94 10.22
N VAL A 329 -5.86 5.08 9.32
CA VAL A 329 -6.25 3.67 9.28
C VAL A 329 -5.84 2.97 10.56
N VAL A 330 -4.60 3.16 11.04
CA VAL A 330 -4.14 2.57 12.30
C VAL A 330 -5.05 2.98 13.45
N LYS A 331 -5.34 4.28 13.60
CA LYS A 331 -6.25 4.76 14.66
C LYS A 331 -7.68 4.25 14.51
N GLN A 332 -8.13 3.93 13.30
CA GLN A 332 -9.48 3.43 13.04
C GLN A 332 -9.64 1.94 13.37
N ILE A 333 -8.62 1.13 13.12
CA ILE A 333 -8.69 -0.34 13.32
C ILE A 333 -8.19 -0.78 14.71
N LEU A 334 -7.59 0.12 15.47
CA LEU A 334 -7.24 -0.06 16.88
C LEU A 334 -8.46 0.09 17.77
#